data_AF-A0A1Y2DW02-F1
#
_entry.id   AF-A0A1Y2DW02-F1
#
_cell.length_a   1.000
_cell.length_b   1.000
_cell.length_c   1.000
_cell.angle_alpha   90.00
_cell.angle_beta   90.00
_cell.angle_gamma   90.00
#
_symmetry.space_group_name_H-M   'P 1'
#
loop_
_entity.id
_entity.type
_entity.pdbx_description
1 polymer ?
#
loop_
_entity_poly.entity_id
_entity_poly.type
_entity_poly.pdbx_seq_one_letter_code
_entity_poly.pdbx_strand_id
1 'polypeptide(L)'
;DGVQGYNSRGLERDVSPALRIRYANYSTGLNLLLKSHITTYRTLPERFPNIVEIGPHGRIRCTINGDPGGDLFTSPANLAVWVHHSMMDRLYTYWQALDPKKRHTDFNTGTYGPYHTGQ
;
A
#
# COMPACT_ATOMS: atom_id res chain seq x y z
N ASP A 1 13.96 7.38 27.54
CA ASP A 1 12.76 6.64 27.12
C ASP A 1 12.36 7.12 25.73
N GLY A 2 12.60 6.31 24.69
CA GLY A 2 12.42 6.70 23.29
C GLY A 2 11.13 6.16 22.67
N VAL A 3 10.88 6.48 21.40
CA VAL A 3 9.71 6.08 20.59
C VAL A 3 9.45 4.55 20.57
N GLN A 4 10.45 3.71 20.89
CA GLN A 4 10.36 2.25 20.93
C GLN A 4 10.20 1.67 22.35
N GLY A 5 9.81 2.48 23.34
CA GLY A 5 9.56 2.03 24.71
C GLY A 5 8.38 1.05 24.83
N TYR A 6 8.33 0.31 25.95
CA TYR A 6 7.22 -0.60 26.23
C TYR A 6 5.89 0.16 26.40
N ASN A 7 4.87 -0.22 25.63
CA ASN A 7 3.57 0.42 25.63
C ASN A 7 2.45 -0.62 25.38
N SER A 8 2.19 -1.46 26.38
CA SER A 8 1.14 -2.50 26.30
C SER A 8 -0.25 -1.88 26.29
N ARG A 9 -1.05 -2.25 25.28
CA ARG A 9 -2.44 -1.81 25.10
C ARG A 9 -3.20 -2.81 24.24
N GLY A 10 -4.53 -2.71 24.22
CA GLY A 10 -5.39 -3.58 23.41
C GLY A 10 -5.33 -3.26 21.92
N LEU A 11 -5.72 -4.23 21.09
CA LEU A 11 -5.93 -4.01 19.66
C LEU A 11 -7.27 -3.29 19.45
N GLU A 12 -7.25 -2.17 18.71
CA GLU A 12 -8.46 -1.45 18.32
C GLU A 12 -8.73 -1.59 16.82
N ARG A 13 -10.01 -1.56 16.45
CA ARG A 13 -10.49 -1.64 15.07
C ARG A 13 -11.63 -0.66 14.85
N ASP A 14 -11.59 0.03 13.71
CA ASP A 14 -12.68 0.89 13.25
C ASP A 14 -12.87 0.68 11.74
N VAL A 15 -13.64 -0.35 11.40
CA VAL A 15 -13.74 -0.82 10.02
C VAL A 15 -14.62 0.12 9.21
N SER A 16 -14.05 0.73 8.16
CA SER A 16 -14.75 1.71 7.30
C SER A 16 -15.16 1.11 5.93
N PRO A 17 -16.43 0.70 5.72
CA PRO A 17 -16.86 0.04 4.50
C PRO A 17 -16.85 0.95 3.27
N ALA A 18 -17.01 2.26 3.46
CA ALA A 18 -17.06 3.24 2.38
C ALA A 18 -15.73 3.29 1.60
N LEU A 19 -14.61 3.21 2.31
CA LEU A 19 -13.28 3.19 1.70
C LEU A 19 -13.05 1.89 0.91
N ARG A 20 -13.50 0.75 1.46
CA ARG A 20 -13.48 -0.54 0.75
C ARG A 20 -14.22 -0.47 -0.59
N ILE A 21 -15.44 0.06 -0.59
CA ILE A 21 -16.27 0.16 -1.81
C ILE A 21 -15.57 0.99 -2.89
N ARG A 22 -14.96 2.11 -2.49
CA ARG A 22 -14.37 3.07 -3.41
C ARG A 22 -13.00 2.64 -3.95
N TYR A 23 -12.19 1.94 -3.15
CA TYR A 23 -10.78 1.69 -3.46
C TYR A 23 -10.35 0.22 -3.48
N ALA A 24 -11.20 -0.71 -3.02
CA ALA A 24 -10.93 -2.15 -3.06
C ALA A 24 -12.00 -2.87 -3.90
N ASN A 25 -12.08 -2.51 -5.18
CA ASN A 25 -12.97 -3.12 -6.16
C ASN A 25 -12.18 -3.60 -7.40
N TYR A 26 -12.86 -4.39 -8.25
CA TYR A 26 -12.24 -4.98 -9.43
C TYR A 26 -11.70 -3.94 -10.41
N SER A 27 -12.39 -2.82 -10.59
CA SER A 27 -11.94 -1.73 -11.46
C SER A 27 -10.61 -1.14 -10.97
N THR A 28 -10.44 -0.98 -9.65
CA THR A 28 -9.16 -0.55 -9.07
C THR A 28 -8.05 -1.58 -9.32
N GLY A 29 -8.33 -2.87 -9.12
CA GLY A 29 -7.37 -3.95 -9.40
C GLY A 29 -6.96 -3.98 -10.88
N LEU A 30 -7.92 -3.87 -11.79
CA LEU A 30 -7.67 -3.83 -13.23
C LEU A 30 -6.82 -2.60 -13.61
N ASN A 31 -7.13 -1.43 -13.05
CA ASN A 31 -6.35 -0.21 -13.31
C ASN A 31 -4.87 -0.35 -12.89
N LEU A 32 -4.59 -1.08 -11.80
CA LEU A 32 -3.22 -1.42 -11.39
C LEU A 32 -2.55 -2.36 -12.40
N LEU A 33 -3.23 -3.45 -12.78
CA LEU A 33 -2.69 -4.45 -13.71
C LEU A 33 -2.36 -3.87 -15.10
N LEU A 34 -3.11 -2.85 -15.54
CA LEU A 34 -2.93 -2.18 -16.83
C LEU A 34 -1.78 -1.17 -16.86
N LYS A 35 -1.07 -0.90 -15.75
CA LYS A 35 0.10 0.00 -15.78
C LYS A 35 1.24 -0.62 -16.59
N SER A 36 1.85 0.15 -17.47
CA SER A 36 2.88 -0.33 -18.40
C SER A 36 4.31 -0.30 -17.84
N HIS A 37 4.54 0.51 -16.79
CA HIS A 37 5.84 0.73 -16.18
C HIS A 37 5.77 0.52 -14.68
N ILE A 38 6.83 -0.03 -14.08
CA ILE A 38 6.89 -0.26 -12.64
C ILE A 38 6.71 1.04 -11.84
N THR A 39 7.19 2.18 -12.36
CA THR A 39 7.10 3.48 -11.69
C THR A 39 5.64 3.85 -11.44
N THR A 40 4.79 3.74 -12.46
CA THR A 40 3.36 4.07 -12.33
C THR A 40 2.58 2.97 -11.61
N TYR A 41 3.00 1.71 -11.75
CA TYR A 41 2.44 0.60 -10.97
C TYR A 41 2.66 0.79 -9.47
N ARG A 42 3.84 1.27 -9.06
CA ARG A 42 4.20 1.47 -7.64
C ARG A 42 3.63 2.76 -7.04
N THR A 43 3.61 3.86 -7.81
CA THR A 43 3.12 5.14 -7.28
C THR A 43 1.59 5.22 -7.24
N LEU A 44 0.87 4.57 -8.15
CA LEU A 44 -0.60 4.57 -8.14
C LEU A 44 -1.20 4.04 -6.82
N PRO A 45 -0.79 2.88 -6.27
CA PRO A 45 -1.36 2.35 -5.04
C PRO A 45 -0.94 3.11 -3.78
N GLU A 46 0.29 3.65 -3.76
CA GLU A 46 0.90 4.23 -2.57
C GLU A 46 0.66 5.73 -2.43
N ARG A 47 0.75 6.47 -3.56
CA ARG A 47 0.58 7.93 -3.75
C ARG A 47 1.50 8.42 -4.87
N PHE A 48 1.02 9.36 -5.70
CA PHE A 48 1.91 10.17 -6.55
C PHE A 48 2.51 11.33 -5.75
N PRO A 49 3.76 11.75 -6.03
CA PRO A 49 4.29 13.00 -5.51
C PRO A 49 3.33 14.16 -5.79
N ASN A 50 3.15 15.06 -4.81
CA ASN A 50 2.36 16.29 -4.92
C ASN A 50 0.84 16.16 -5.10
N ILE A 51 0.26 14.97 -4.89
CA ILE A 51 -1.19 14.82 -4.72
C ILE A 51 -1.55 14.43 -3.28
N VAL A 52 -2.74 14.82 -2.83
CA VAL A 52 -3.27 14.48 -1.48
C VAL A 52 -3.79 13.04 -1.42
N GLU A 53 -4.08 12.42 -2.57
CA GLU A 53 -4.61 11.07 -2.63
C GLU A 53 -3.54 10.00 -2.35
N ILE A 54 -3.81 9.16 -1.34
CA ILE A 54 -2.92 8.10 -0.81
C ILE A 54 -3.08 6.73 -1.52
N GLY A 55 -3.79 6.69 -2.65
CA GLY A 55 -4.00 5.49 -3.46
C GLY A 55 -4.73 4.32 -2.77
N PRO A 56 -5.03 3.23 -3.47
CA PRO A 56 -5.72 2.08 -2.89
C PRO A 56 -4.99 1.37 -1.74
N HIS A 57 -3.65 1.32 -1.71
CA HIS A 57 -2.93 0.73 -0.56
C HIS A 57 -3.16 1.56 0.70
N GLY A 58 -2.92 2.87 0.63
CA GLY A 58 -3.14 3.77 1.77
C GLY A 58 -4.59 3.80 2.24
N ARG A 59 -5.56 3.79 1.32
CA ARG A 59 -6.99 3.85 1.70
C ARG A 59 -7.55 2.52 2.23
N ILE A 60 -6.97 1.38 1.86
CA ILE A 60 -7.32 0.10 2.47
C ILE A 60 -6.72 -0.01 3.89
N ARG A 61 -5.54 0.56 4.15
CA ARG A 61 -5.06 0.71 5.55
C ARG A 61 -6.05 1.50 6.41
N CYS A 62 -6.62 2.58 5.88
CA CYS A 62 -7.70 3.33 6.53
C CYS A 62 -9.02 2.55 6.66
N THR A 63 -9.21 1.44 5.92
CA THR A 63 -10.36 0.53 6.10
C THR A 63 -10.15 -0.39 7.31
N ILE A 64 -8.91 -0.77 7.62
CA ILE A 64 -8.57 -1.56 8.82
C ILE A 64 -8.66 -0.67 10.06
N ASN A 65 -8.02 0.50 9.98
CA ASN A 65 -7.97 1.57 11.00
C ASN A 65 -7.67 1.07 12.43
N GLY A 66 -7.91 1.92 13.43
CA GLY A 66 -7.66 1.64 14.84
C GLY A 66 -6.17 1.58 15.17
N ASP A 67 -5.85 1.14 16.38
CA ASP A 67 -4.50 0.98 16.89
C ASP A 67 -4.09 -0.50 16.87
N PRO A 68 -3.02 -0.89 16.14
CA PRO A 68 -2.14 -0.05 15.32
C PRO A 68 -2.49 -0.06 13.82
N GLY A 69 -3.66 -0.58 13.42
CA GLY A 69 -3.99 -0.82 12.01
C GLY A 69 -3.96 0.43 11.12
N GLY A 70 -4.31 1.59 11.67
CA GLY A 70 -4.25 2.89 10.99
C GLY A 70 -2.88 3.58 11.04
N ASP A 71 -1.95 3.11 11.87
CA ASP A 71 -0.64 3.71 12.06
C ASP A 71 0.39 3.11 11.07
N LEU A 72 1.07 3.96 10.30
CA LEU A 72 1.97 3.49 9.24
C LEU A 72 3.17 2.70 9.77
N PHE A 73 3.67 3.02 10.96
CA PHE A 73 4.91 2.48 11.51
C PHE A 73 4.66 1.21 12.34
N THR A 74 3.51 1.12 12.99
CA THR A 74 3.16 0.03 13.93
C THR A 74 2.08 -0.90 13.38
N SER A 75 1.49 -0.58 12.23
CA SER A 75 0.52 -1.43 11.51
C SER A 75 0.83 -2.92 11.42
N PRO A 76 2.09 -3.41 11.31
CA PRO A 76 2.34 -4.86 11.23
C PRO A 76 1.87 -5.65 12.46
N ALA A 77 1.65 -4.99 13.61
CA ALA A 77 1.08 -5.61 14.81
C ALA A 77 -0.43 -5.90 14.69
N ASN A 78 -1.09 -5.44 13.62
CA ASN A 78 -2.46 -5.81 13.28
C ASN A 78 -2.48 -6.93 12.22
N LEU A 79 -3.04 -8.09 12.55
CA LEU A 79 -3.08 -9.26 11.66
C LEU A 79 -3.68 -9.00 10.28
N ALA A 80 -4.65 -8.08 10.16
CA ALA A 80 -5.30 -7.79 8.87
C ALA A 80 -4.36 -7.12 7.86
N VAL A 81 -3.27 -6.51 8.33
CA VAL A 81 -2.27 -5.85 7.48
C VAL A 81 -1.49 -6.87 6.66
N TRP A 82 -1.25 -8.07 7.21
CA TRP A 82 -0.59 -9.15 6.47
C TRP A 82 -1.44 -9.64 5.30
N VAL A 83 -2.73 -9.88 5.53
CA VAL A 83 -3.68 -10.28 4.48
C VAL A 83 -3.79 -9.19 3.40
N HIS A 84 -3.83 -7.92 3.82
CA HIS A 84 -3.81 -6.79 2.91
C HIS A 84 -2.55 -6.78 2.03
N HIS A 85 -1.37 -6.95 2.62
CA HIS A 85 -0.10 -7.01 1.88
C HIS A 85 -0.01 -8.24 0.98
N SER A 86 -0.57 -9.38 1.37
CA SER A 86 -0.67 -10.55 0.48
C SER A 86 -1.49 -10.27 -0.78
N MET A 87 -2.55 -9.47 -0.70
CA MET A 87 -3.31 -9.05 -1.88
C MET A 87 -2.51 -8.08 -2.77
N MET A 88 -1.75 -7.17 -2.15
CA MET A 88 -0.86 -6.26 -2.88
C MET A 88 0.23 -7.03 -3.65
N ASP A 89 0.85 -8.01 -2.98
CA ASP A 89 1.86 -8.88 -3.59
C ASP A 89 1.28 -9.78 -4.68
N ARG A 90 0.07 -10.32 -4.48
CA ARG A 90 -0.65 -11.07 -5.51
C ARG A 90 -0.88 -10.23 -6.76
N LEU A 91 -1.32 -8.98 -6.62
CA LEU A 91 -1.49 -8.06 -7.76
C LEU A 91 -0.15 -7.75 -8.43
N TYR A 92 0.93 -7.61 -7.66
CA TYR A 92 2.28 -7.38 -8.21
C TYR A 92 2.75 -8.58 -9.02
N THR A 93 2.56 -9.79 -8.49
CA THR A 93 2.86 -11.05 -9.18
C THR A 93 2.09 -11.16 -10.50
N TYR A 94 0.79 -10.85 -10.48
CA TYR A 94 -0.01 -10.84 -11.71
C TYR A 94 0.45 -9.77 -12.70
N TRP A 95 0.76 -8.56 -12.22
CA TRP A 95 1.31 -7.52 -13.06
C TRP A 95 2.61 -7.96 -13.74
N GLN A 96 3.52 -8.59 -13.00
CA GLN A 96 4.75 -9.15 -13.55
C GLN A 96 4.51 -10.24 -14.60
N ALA A 97 3.55 -11.13 -14.34
CA ALA A 97 3.20 -12.23 -15.23
C ALA A 97 2.60 -11.79 -16.59
N LEU A 98 2.06 -10.57 -16.70
CA LEU A 98 1.52 -10.04 -17.96
C LEU A 98 2.60 -9.70 -19.00
N ASP A 99 3.85 -9.46 -18.58
CA ASP A 99 4.99 -9.25 -19.48
C ASP A 99 6.29 -9.63 -18.75
N PRO A 100 6.57 -10.93 -18.56
CA PRO A 100 7.65 -11.39 -17.69
C PRO A 100 9.03 -11.00 -18.23
N LYS A 101 9.19 -10.86 -19.55
CA LYS A 101 10.45 -10.45 -20.19
C LYS A 101 10.87 -9.05 -19.76
N LYS A 102 9.90 -8.15 -19.58
CA LYS A 102 10.16 -6.77 -19.18
C LYS A 102 10.03 -6.57 -17.67
N ARG A 103 9.00 -7.16 -17.05
CA ARG A 103 8.55 -6.81 -15.69
C ARG A 103 9.23 -7.58 -14.56
N HIS A 104 9.96 -8.66 -14.85
CA HIS A 104 10.77 -9.37 -13.85
C HIS A 104 12.07 -8.63 -13.49
N THR A 105 12.55 -7.77 -14.39
CA THR A 105 13.81 -7.03 -14.22
C THR A 105 13.61 -5.52 -14.13
N ASP A 106 12.38 -5.04 -14.32
CA ASP A 106 12.04 -3.62 -14.19
C ASP A 106 11.82 -3.24 -12.72
N PHE A 107 12.89 -2.83 -12.05
CA PHE A 107 12.87 -2.43 -10.64
C PHE A 107 12.75 -0.93 -10.43
N ASN A 108 12.95 -0.12 -11.48
CA ASN A 108 13.07 1.35 -11.43
C ASN A 108 13.99 1.82 -10.29
N THR A 109 15.29 1.95 -10.57
CA THR A 109 16.35 2.31 -9.60
C THR A 109 16.26 3.74 -9.03
N GLY A 110 15.17 4.47 -9.27
CA GLY A 110 14.92 5.80 -8.72
C GLY A 110 14.34 5.79 -7.29
N THR A 111 14.51 6.89 -6.57
CA THR A 111 14.05 7.07 -5.18
C THR A 111 12.56 6.78 -5.03
N TYR A 112 12.22 5.87 -4.11
CA TYR A 112 10.85 5.47 -3.79
C TYR A 112 10.48 5.95 -2.38
N GLY A 113 9.50 6.85 -2.28
CA GLY A 113 8.95 7.32 -1.01
C GLY A 113 8.60 8.82 -1.00
N PRO A 114 7.78 9.29 -0.04
CA PRO A 114 7.42 10.71 0.10
C PRO A 114 8.56 11.59 0.63
N TYR A 115 9.70 11.00 1.00
CA TYR A 115 10.87 11.74 1.45
C TYR A 115 11.73 12.11 0.25
N HIS A 116 11.50 13.31 -0.28
CA HIS A 116 12.47 14.00 -1.12
C HIS A 116 13.70 14.32 -0.26
N THR A 117 14.76 13.52 -0.32
CA THR A 117 16.10 14.02 0.01
C THR A 117 16.61 14.73 -1.23
N GLY A 118 16.36 16.04 -1.30
CA GLY A 118 17.08 16.90 -2.23
C GLY A 118 18.58 16.73 -2.01
N GLN A 119 19.32 16.53 -3.10
CA GLN A 119 20.71 16.96 -3.16
C GLN A 119 20.76 18.49 -3.14
#